data_AF-A0A2H6GY40-F1
#
_entry.id   AF-A0A2H6GY40-F1
#
_cell.length_a   1.000
_cell.length_b   1.000
_cell.length_c   1.000
_cell.angle_alpha   90.00
_cell.angle_beta   90.00
_cell.angle_gamma   90.00
#
_symmetry.space_group_name_H-M   'P 1'
#
loop_
_entity.id
_entity.type
_entity.pdbx_description
1 polymer ?
#
loop_
_entity_poly.entity_id
_entity_poly.type
_entity_poly.pdbx_seq_one_letter_code
_entity_poly.pdbx_strand_id
1 'polypeptide(L)'
;MLNNGHTLQVSLEPGSTLTVDGEEYDLLQFHFHTVSENTIAGKHYPMEIHFVHKSSAGGLAVISVMVEEGSSNTAIKPIVNLLPTAAGEENVLDEAFNPETLLPSDKSVYRFMGSLTTPPCSEGVKWHVAKELIGMSKDQIASFAHIMGDNFRPTQREIGAAEGQSGGSTGIAAIVVILLVAAGLVVYLKKK
;
A
#
# COMPACT_ATOMS: atom_id res chain seq x y z
N MET A 1 5.30 -2.51 16.25
CA MET A 1 5.74 -1.94 14.96
C MET A 1 7.18 -2.34 14.77
N LEU A 2 7.45 -3.12 13.74
CA LEU A 2 8.73 -3.79 13.50
C LEU A 2 9.42 -3.15 12.29
N ASN A 3 10.71 -2.86 12.41
CA ASN A 3 11.58 -2.73 11.24
C ASN A 3 12.09 -4.13 10.88
N ASN A 4 11.57 -4.73 9.81
CA ASN A 4 11.98 -6.09 9.43
C ASN A 4 13.20 -6.13 8.49
N GLY A 5 13.88 -4.98 8.30
CA GLY A 5 14.99 -4.82 7.37
C GLY A 5 14.59 -4.55 5.92
N HIS A 6 13.29 -4.62 5.60
CA HIS A 6 12.74 -4.32 4.27
C HIS A 6 11.68 -3.22 4.29
N THR A 7 10.90 -3.16 5.37
CA THR A 7 9.88 -2.15 5.61
C THR A 7 9.68 -1.95 7.10
N LEU A 8 9.02 -0.85 7.43
CA LEU A 8 8.36 -0.65 8.71
C LEU A 8 6.97 -1.29 8.62
N GLN A 9 6.68 -2.23 9.52
CA GLN A 9 5.42 -2.97 9.54
C GLN A 9 4.70 -2.75 10.88
N VAL A 10 3.41 -2.44 10.79
CA VAL A 10 2.51 -2.36 11.94
C VAL A 10 1.55 -3.54 11.89
N SER A 11 1.75 -4.49 12.80
CA SER A 11 0.78 -5.57 13.05
C SER A 11 -0.31 -5.07 13.99
N LEU A 12 -1.54 -5.55 13.77
CA LEU A 12 -2.72 -5.14 14.55
C LEU A 12 -3.42 -6.38 15.11
N GLU A 13 -4.06 -6.22 16.26
CA GLU A 13 -4.96 -7.24 16.78
C GLU A 13 -6.20 -7.39 15.87
N PRO A 14 -6.79 -8.60 15.78
CA PRO A 14 -7.99 -8.83 14.99
C PRO A 14 -9.15 -7.89 15.37
N GLY A 15 -9.91 -7.43 14.37
CA GLY A 15 -11.11 -6.62 14.59
C GLY A 15 -11.41 -5.58 13.50
N SER A 16 -10.44 -5.28 12.64
CA SER A 16 -10.64 -4.45 11.44
C SER A 16 -10.76 -5.34 10.20
N THR A 17 -11.75 -5.09 9.35
CA THR A 17 -12.02 -5.93 8.17
C THR A 17 -12.28 -5.12 6.90
N LEU A 18 -12.08 -5.76 5.76
CA LEU A 18 -12.43 -5.28 4.43
C LEU A 18 -13.42 -6.27 3.80
N THR A 19 -14.54 -5.79 3.28
CA THR A 19 -15.46 -6.62 2.49
C THR A 19 -15.19 -6.44 0.99
N VAL A 20 -14.87 -7.53 0.30
CA VAL A 20 -14.64 -7.54 -1.16
C VAL A 20 -15.57 -8.56 -1.80
N ASP A 21 -16.46 -8.08 -2.68
CA ASP A 21 -17.42 -8.91 -3.42
C ASP A 21 -18.24 -9.87 -2.51
N GLY A 22 -18.59 -9.40 -1.31
CA GLY A 22 -19.39 -10.15 -0.32
C GLY A 22 -18.59 -11.07 0.61
N GLU A 23 -17.27 -11.15 0.44
CA GLU A 23 -16.36 -11.90 1.32
C GLU A 23 -15.60 -10.96 2.26
N GLU A 24 -15.45 -11.36 3.52
CA GLU A 24 -14.73 -10.60 4.54
C GLU A 24 -13.24 -10.99 4.58
N TYR A 25 -12.38 -9.99 4.72
CA TYR A 25 -10.94 -10.10 4.82
C TYR A 25 -10.46 -9.37 6.08
N ASP A 26 -9.83 -10.08 7.01
CA ASP A 26 -9.27 -9.52 8.23
C ASP A 26 -8.01 -8.72 7.92
N LEU A 27 -7.89 -7.50 8.44
CA LEU A 27 -6.65 -6.72 8.40
C LEU A 27 -5.61 -7.40 9.28
N LEU A 28 -4.48 -7.78 8.68
CA LEU A 28 -3.38 -8.44 9.40
C LEU A 28 -2.32 -7.43 9.83
N GLN A 29 -1.94 -6.56 8.90
CA GLN A 29 -0.89 -5.57 9.07
C GLN A 29 -1.01 -4.48 8.02
N PHE A 30 -0.34 -3.36 8.26
CA PHE A 30 0.02 -2.45 7.19
C PHE A 30 1.51 -2.10 7.24
N HIS A 31 2.05 -1.71 6.09
CA HIS A 31 3.46 -1.38 5.93
C HIS A 31 3.68 -0.29 4.87
N PHE A 32 4.92 0.16 4.73
CA PHE A 32 5.26 1.38 4.02
C PHE A 32 6.30 1.13 2.93
N HIS A 33 6.10 1.79 1.79
CA HIS A 33 7.09 1.93 0.75
C HIS A 33 7.48 3.39 0.57
N THR A 34 8.76 3.61 0.34
CA THR A 34 9.37 4.88 -0.04
C THR A 34 9.73 4.81 -1.52
N VAL A 35 9.22 5.80 -2.25
CA VAL A 35 8.75 5.66 -3.63
C VAL A 35 7.61 4.65 -3.73
N SER A 36 6.51 5.02 -4.39
CA SER A 36 5.37 4.12 -4.57
C SER A 36 5.73 2.94 -5.48
N GLU A 37 5.23 1.75 -5.18
CA GLU A 37 5.38 0.58 -6.05
C GLU A 37 4.41 0.66 -7.23
N ASN A 38 3.17 1.04 -6.95
CA ASN A 38 2.18 1.31 -7.97
C ASN A 38 2.42 2.70 -8.59
N THR A 39 2.01 2.86 -9.84
CA THR A 39 1.96 4.15 -10.51
C THR A 39 0.54 4.50 -10.89
N ILE A 40 0.16 5.77 -10.78
CA ILE A 40 -1.11 6.27 -11.31
C ILE A 40 -0.78 7.11 -12.54
N ALA A 41 -1.30 6.69 -13.71
CA ALA A 41 -0.96 7.30 -15.00
C ALA A 41 0.56 7.40 -15.25
N GLY A 42 1.30 6.35 -14.88
CA GLY A 42 2.77 6.27 -15.04
C GLY A 42 3.58 7.13 -14.07
N LYS A 43 2.94 7.81 -13.11
CA LYS A 43 3.62 8.62 -12.09
C LYS A 43 3.80 7.84 -10.78
N HIS A 44 5.02 7.84 -10.26
CA HIS A 44 5.34 7.44 -8.89
C HIS A 44 5.05 8.56 -7.89
N TYR A 45 4.78 8.18 -6.64
CA TYR A 45 4.60 9.06 -5.51
C TYR A 45 5.72 8.88 -4.48
N PRO A 46 6.00 9.88 -3.63
CA PRO A 46 7.07 9.80 -2.63
C PRO A 46 6.95 8.59 -1.68
N MET A 47 5.74 8.14 -1.38
CA MET A 47 5.49 6.97 -0.53
C MET A 47 4.18 6.27 -0.89
N GLU A 48 4.04 5.03 -0.45
CA GLU A 48 2.82 4.21 -0.56
C GLU A 48 2.62 3.40 0.72
N ILE A 49 1.36 3.21 1.14
CA ILE A 49 1.00 2.39 2.31
C ILE A 49 0.18 1.20 1.82
N HIS A 50 0.56 -0.01 2.23
CA HIS A 50 -0.18 -1.24 1.95
C HIS A 50 -0.85 -1.77 3.20
N PHE A 51 -2.17 -1.91 3.17
CA PHE A 51 -2.97 -2.57 4.20
C PHE A 51 -3.31 -3.98 3.72
N VAL A 52 -2.71 -4.98 4.35
CA VAL A 52 -2.79 -6.38 3.91
C VAL A 52 -3.87 -7.10 4.69
N HIS A 53 -4.84 -7.65 3.95
CA HIS A 53 -5.97 -8.37 4.49
C HIS A 53 -6.01 -9.81 3.99
N LYS A 54 -6.61 -10.70 4.77
CA LYS A 54 -6.75 -12.12 4.43
C LYS A 54 -8.14 -12.64 4.78
N SER A 55 -8.76 -13.38 3.87
CA SER A 55 -10.04 -14.03 4.14
C SER A 55 -9.85 -15.36 4.88
N SER A 56 -10.93 -15.89 5.45
CA SER A 56 -10.94 -17.21 6.10
C SER A 56 -10.54 -18.35 5.15
N ALA A 57 -10.78 -18.20 3.85
CA ALA A 57 -10.36 -19.12 2.80
C ALA A 57 -8.87 -18.96 2.40
N GLY A 58 -8.18 -17.96 2.94
CA GLY A 58 -6.78 -17.67 2.68
C GLY A 58 -6.52 -16.75 1.49
N GLY A 59 -7.56 -16.20 0.87
CA GLY A 59 -7.42 -15.19 -0.18
C GLY A 59 -6.82 -13.90 0.37
N LEU A 60 -6.04 -13.19 -0.43
CA LEU A 60 -5.41 -11.92 -0.04
C LEU A 60 -6.05 -10.73 -0.74
N ALA A 61 -6.23 -9.65 0.00
CA ALA A 61 -6.63 -8.36 -0.53
C ALA A 61 -5.74 -7.25 0.05
N VAL A 62 -5.30 -6.33 -0.79
CA VAL A 62 -4.45 -5.21 -0.38
C VAL A 62 -5.13 -3.90 -0.73
N ILE A 63 -5.27 -3.01 0.25
CA ILE A 63 -5.56 -1.59 -0.01
C ILE A 63 -4.23 -0.87 -0.13
N SER A 64 -4.03 -0.15 -1.23
CA SER A 64 -2.85 0.68 -1.46
C SER A 64 -3.25 2.16 -1.41
N VAL A 65 -2.52 2.95 -0.62
CA VAL A 65 -2.75 4.39 -0.47
C VAL A 65 -1.48 5.14 -0.85
N MET A 66 -1.58 5.98 -1.87
CA MET A 66 -0.50 6.87 -2.31
C MET A 66 -0.34 8.05 -1.35
N VAL A 67 0.91 8.44 -1.10
CA VAL A 67 1.25 9.58 -0.27
C VAL A 67 1.95 10.65 -1.11
N GLU A 68 1.44 11.87 -1.08
CA GLU A 68 2.10 13.03 -1.68
C GLU A 68 2.65 14.01 -0.63
N GLU A 69 3.63 14.82 -1.02
CA GLU A 69 4.13 15.90 -0.18
C GLU A 69 3.05 16.99 -0.02
N GLY A 70 2.76 17.35 1.22
CA GLY A 70 1.80 18.39 1.56
C GLY A 70 1.96 18.87 3.00
N SER A 71 0.85 19.18 3.66
CA SER A 71 0.84 19.55 5.08
C SER A 71 1.18 18.36 5.99
N SER A 72 1.62 18.65 7.22
CA SER A 72 1.84 17.61 8.22
C SER A 72 0.56 16.83 8.47
N ASN A 73 0.65 15.51 8.30
CA ASN A 73 -0.44 14.59 8.57
C ASN A 73 -0.46 14.26 10.05
N THR A 74 -1.56 14.55 10.75
CA THR A 74 -1.66 14.27 12.19
C THR A 74 -1.88 12.80 12.49
N ALA A 75 -2.52 12.04 11.60
CA ALA A 75 -2.80 10.63 11.78
C ALA A 75 -1.50 9.78 11.75
N ILE A 76 -0.49 10.17 10.98
CA ILE A 76 0.80 9.44 10.95
C ILE A 76 1.73 9.78 12.11
N LYS A 77 1.48 10.85 12.89
CA LYS A 77 2.39 11.31 13.95
C LYS A 77 2.72 10.25 15.01
N PRO A 78 1.76 9.45 15.52
CA PRO A 78 2.07 8.39 16.48
C PRO A 78 3.08 7.38 15.94
N ILE A 79 3.02 7.09 14.64
CA ILE A 79 3.94 6.18 13.95
C ILE A 79 5.30 6.85 13.75
N VAL A 80 5.34 8.08 13.23
CA VAL A 80 6.59 8.83 13.01
C VAL A 80 7.40 9.00 14.30
N ASN A 81 6.73 9.19 15.44
CA ASN A 81 7.39 9.34 16.74
C ASN A 81 7.99 8.04 17.29
N LEU A 82 7.66 6.89 16.70
CA LEU A 82 8.03 5.56 17.20
C LEU A 82 8.85 4.75 16.20
N LEU A 83 9.32 5.34 15.10
CA LEU A 83 9.99 4.60 14.03
C LEU A 83 11.21 3.82 14.54
N PRO A 84 11.20 2.46 14.49
CA PRO A 84 12.40 1.67 14.76
C PRO A 84 13.44 1.90 13.67
N THR A 85 14.66 2.27 14.07
CA THR A 85 15.71 2.69 13.14
C THR A 85 16.58 1.54 12.68
N ALA A 86 16.76 0.51 13.51
CA ALA A 86 17.57 -0.65 13.18
C ALA A 86 16.71 -1.85 12.74
N ALA A 87 17.20 -2.64 11.79
CA ALA A 87 16.54 -3.90 11.42
C ALA A 87 16.46 -4.85 12.63
N GLY A 88 15.28 -5.43 12.84
CA GLY A 88 14.96 -6.25 14.00
C GLY A 88 14.47 -5.47 15.23
N GLU A 89 14.54 -4.14 15.21
CA GLU A 89 14.00 -3.30 16.28
C GLU A 89 12.46 -3.23 16.18
N GLU A 90 11.81 -3.34 17.33
CA GLU A 90 10.37 -3.23 17.46
C GLU A 90 9.99 -2.22 18.55
N ASN A 91 9.12 -1.28 18.18
CA ASN A 91 8.51 -0.32 19.09
C ASN A 91 7.00 -0.56 19.19
N VAL A 92 6.45 -0.44 20.39
CA VAL A 92 5.03 -0.67 20.65
C VAL A 92 4.24 0.57 20.26
N LEU A 93 3.32 0.42 19.30
CA LEU A 93 2.32 1.43 18.97
C LEU A 93 1.11 1.23 19.88
N ASP A 94 0.50 2.33 20.32
CA ASP A 94 -0.73 2.27 21.14
C ASP A 94 -1.82 1.45 20.43
N GLU A 95 -2.39 0.47 21.13
CA GLU A 95 -3.47 -0.39 20.63
C GLU A 95 -4.73 0.42 20.25
N ALA A 96 -4.89 1.64 20.77
CA ALA A 96 -5.96 2.55 20.39
C ALA A 96 -5.77 3.21 19.01
N PHE A 97 -4.63 3.00 18.34
CA PHE A 97 -4.39 3.54 17.00
C PHE A 97 -5.38 2.97 15.98
N ASN A 98 -6.17 3.86 15.37
CA ASN A 98 -7.12 3.46 14.33
C ASN A 98 -6.47 3.55 12.92
N PRO A 99 -6.19 2.42 12.24
CA PRO A 99 -5.58 2.41 10.92
C PRO A 99 -6.44 3.10 9.84
N GLU A 100 -7.76 3.19 10.04
CA GLU A 100 -8.65 3.90 9.12
C GLU A 100 -8.29 5.38 8.96
N THR A 101 -7.65 5.98 9.97
CA THR A 101 -7.22 7.38 9.92
C THR A 101 -6.13 7.66 8.89
N LEU A 102 -5.52 6.60 8.34
CA LEU A 102 -4.57 6.66 7.23
C LEU A 102 -5.20 6.35 5.87
N LEU A 103 -6.51 6.07 5.81
CA LEU A 103 -7.23 5.92 4.56
C LEU A 103 -7.79 7.27 4.09
N PRO A 104 -7.85 7.51 2.77
CA PRO A 104 -8.48 8.70 2.21
C PRO A 104 -9.97 8.77 2.55
N SER A 105 -10.55 9.96 2.45
CA SER A 105 -11.96 10.18 2.76
C SER A 105 -12.88 9.58 1.69
N ASP A 106 -12.52 9.77 0.41
CA ASP A 106 -13.07 9.07 -0.72
C ASP A 106 -12.49 7.65 -0.77
N LYS A 107 -13.39 6.67 -0.74
CA LYS A 107 -13.06 5.25 -0.79
C LYS A 107 -13.07 4.69 -2.22
N SER A 108 -13.12 5.56 -3.23
CA SER A 108 -13.00 5.15 -4.62
C SER A 108 -11.62 4.56 -4.90
N VAL A 109 -11.61 3.43 -5.58
CA VAL A 109 -10.40 2.64 -5.85
C VAL A 109 -10.31 2.25 -7.31
N TYR A 110 -9.10 1.97 -7.75
CA TYR A 110 -8.83 1.10 -8.87
C TYR A 110 -8.67 -0.34 -8.39
N ARG A 111 -9.21 -1.30 -9.14
CA ARG A 111 -9.17 -2.73 -8.78
C ARG A 111 -8.45 -3.53 -9.85
N PHE A 112 -7.56 -4.43 -9.43
CA PHE A 112 -6.96 -5.43 -10.31
C PHE A 112 -6.54 -6.69 -9.54
N MET A 113 -6.33 -7.79 -10.26
CA MET A 113 -5.70 -8.99 -9.71
C MET A 113 -4.20 -8.92 -9.97
N GLY A 114 -3.40 -9.12 -8.94
CA GLY A 114 -1.94 -9.04 -9.02
C GLY A 114 -1.23 -10.04 -8.12
N SER A 115 -0.01 -9.71 -7.73
CA SER A 115 0.81 -10.50 -6.82
C SER A 115 1.19 -9.73 -5.56
N LEU A 116 1.82 -10.41 -4.60
CA LEU A 116 2.66 -9.74 -3.63
C LEU A 116 3.83 -9.04 -4.35
N THR A 117 4.29 -7.93 -3.80
CA THR A 117 5.41 -7.15 -4.35
C THR A 117 6.75 -7.58 -3.79
N THR A 118 6.75 -8.39 -2.73
CA THR A 118 7.94 -9.02 -2.13
C THR A 118 7.95 -10.53 -2.38
N PRO A 119 9.14 -11.18 -2.45
CA PRO A 119 9.25 -12.62 -2.56
C PRO A 119 8.40 -13.37 -1.50
N PRO A 120 7.70 -14.46 -1.87
CA PRO A 120 7.81 -15.21 -3.13
C PRO A 120 6.97 -14.66 -4.30
N CYS A 121 6.46 -13.41 -4.21
CA CYS A 121 5.67 -12.78 -5.26
C CYS A 121 4.40 -13.58 -5.62
N SER A 122 3.74 -14.20 -4.64
CA SER A 122 2.55 -15.01 -4.85
C SER A 122 1.45 -14.23 -5.57
N GLU A 123 0.90 -14.80 -6.64
CA GLU A 123 -0.21 -14.23 -7.40
C GLU A 123 -1.57 -14.44 -6.73
N GLY A 124 -2.63 -13.89 -7.33
CA GLY A 124 -4.01 -14.04 -6.84
C GLY A 124 -4.41 -13.02 -5.78
N VAL A 125 -3.66 -11.92 -5.65
CA VAL A 125 -3.93 -10.84 -4.70
C VAL A 125 -4.94 -9.85 -5.30
N LYS A 126 -6.02 -9.56 -4.57
CA LYS A 126 -7.00 -8.51 -4.94
C LYS A 126 -6.47 -7.14 -4.54
N TRP A 127 -5.96 -6.37 -5.49
CA TRP A 127 -5.46 -5.02 -5.25
C TRP A 127 -6.57 -3.97 -5.37
N HIS A 128 -6.57 -3.04 -4.42
CA HIS A 128 -7.48 -1.90 -4.34
C HIS A 128 -6.64 -0.62 -4.11
N VAL A 129 -6.21 0.02 -5.20
CA VAL A 129 -5.41 1.24 -5.14
C VAL A 129 -6.33 2.45 -5.01
N ALA A 130 -6.24 3.18 -3.90
CA ALA A 130 -7.06 4.37 -3.67
C ALA A 130 -6.81 5.44 -4.74
N LYS A 131 -7.89 6.10 -5.19
CA LYS A 131 -7.79 7.19 -6.17
C LYS A 131 -7.41 8.51 -5.52
N GLU A 132 -7.93 8.77 -4.33
CA GLU A 132 -7.54 9.91 -3.51
C GLU A 132 -6.21 9.60 -2.79
N LEU A 133 -5.31 10.57 -2.83
CA LEU A 133 -4.00 10.52 -2.18
C LEU A 133 -4.13 11.10 -0.78
N ILE A 134 -3.25 10.69 0.13
CA ILE A 134 -3.10 11.38 1.42
C ILE A 134 -1.85 12.27 1.39
N GLY A 135 -1.93 13.44 2.03
CA GLY A 135 -0.76 14.30 2.20
C GLY A 135 0.06 13.91 3.42
N MET A 136 1.38 14.05 3.35
CA MET A 136 2.29 14.07 4.50
C MET A 136 3.32 15.19 4.31
N SER A 137 3.87 15.74 5.40
CA SER A 137 4.93 16.74 5.26
C SER A 137 6.21 16.10 4.72
N LYS A 138 7.04 16.92 4.07
CA LYS A 138 8.37 16.54 3.60
C LYS A 138 9.20 15.84 4.68
N ASP A 139 9.19 16.36 5.90
CA ASP A 139 9.95 15.79 7.02
C ASP A 139 9.41 14.42 7.46
N GLN A 140 8.08 14.23 7.41
CA GLN A 140 7.47 12.93 7.70
C GLN A 140 7.93 11.91 6.66
N ILE A 141 7.82 12.25 5.37
CA ILE A 141 8.26 11.39 4.26
C ILE A 141 9.76 11.08 4.37
N ALA A 142 10.58 12.11 4.63
CA ALA A 142 12.02 11.96 4.78
C ALA A 142 12.40 11.06 5.96
N SER A 143 11.61 11.04 7.04
CA SER A 143 11.87 10.15 8.19
C SER A 143 11.75 8.68 7.80
N PHE A 144 10.77 8.33 6.97
CA PHE A 144 10.63 6.98 6.43
C PHE A 144 11.76 6.66 5.44
N ALA A 145 12.04 7.55 4.50
CA ALA A 145 13.07 7.37 3.49
C ALA A 145 14.47 7.21 4.09
N HIS A 146 14.76 7.93 5.19
CA HIS A 146 16.02 7.81 5.90
C HIS A 146 16.25 6.40 6.48
N ILE A 147 15.18 5.72 6.90
CA ILE A 147 15.26 4.40 7.53
C ILE A 147 15.21 3.28 6.48
N MET A 148 14.32 3.39 5.49
CA MET A 148 14.04 2.30 4.55
C MET A 148 14.81 2.40 3.23
N GLY A 149 15.38 3.57 2.89
CA GLY A 149 15.95 3.82 1.56
C GLY A 149 14.86 3.82 0.48
N ASP A 150 15.18 3.34 -0.72
CA ASP A 150 14.18 3.05 -1.76
C ASP A 150 13.83 1.56 -1.69
N ASN A 151 12.62 1.22 -1.22
CA ASN A 151 12.18 -0.18 -1.01
C ASN A 151 11.01 -0.58 -1.92
N PHE A 152 10.92 0.03 -3.11
CA PHE A 152 9.88 -0.25 -4.09
C PHE A 152 10.35 -1.27 -5.13
N ARG A 153 9.49 -2.22 -5.49
CA ARG A 153 9.67 -3.07 -6.68
C ARG A 153 9.30 -2.25 -7.92
N PRO A 154 10.11 -2.28 -9.00
CA PRO A 154 9.75 -1.64 -10.26
C PRO A 154 8.42 -2.16 -10.81
N THR A 155 7.69 -1.30 -11.54
CA THR A 155 6.44 -1.70 -12.20
C THR A 155 6.66 -2.92 -13.11
N GLN A 156 5.69 -3.82 -13.10
CA GLN A 156 5.71 -5.04 -13.91
C GLN A 156 4.77 -4.88 -15.11
N ARG A 157 4.98 -5.67 -16.16
CA ARG A 157 4.05 -5.69 -17.31
C ARG A 157 2.69 -6.20 -16.85
N GLU A 158 1.62 -5.63 -17.40
CA GLU A 158 0.28 -6.16 -17.22
C GLU A 158 0.17 -7.55 -17.87
N ILE A 159 -0.35 -8.52 -17.12
CA ILE A 159 -0.61 -9.88 -17.63
C ILE A 159 -1.74 -9.78 -18.67
N GLY A 160 -1.41 -9.97 -19.94
CA GLY A 160 -2.37 -9.93 -21.07
C GLY A 160 -2.11 -8.86 -22.13
N ALA A 161 -1.11 -7.99 -21.97
CA ALA A 161 -0.67 -7.12 -23.04
C ALA A 161 0.00 -7.96 -24.16
N ALA A 162 -0.67 -8.11 -25.30
CA ALA A 162 -0.15 -8.87 -26.44
C ALA A 162 1.23 -8.34 -26.87
N GLU A 163 2.21 -9.24 -27.02
CA GLU A 163 3.50 -8.92 -27.63
C GLU A 163 3.31 -8.64 -29.13
N GLY A 164 3.18 -7.36 -29.48
CA GLY A 164 3.44 -6.90 -30.84
C GLY A 164 4.95 -6.86 -31.08
N GLN A 165 5.47 -7.81 -31.86
CA GLN A 165 6.85 -7.74 -32.37
C GLN A 165 7.06 -6.48 -33.24
N SER A 166 8.05 -5.65 -32.91
CA SER A 166 9.15 -5.30 -33.82
C SER A 166 10.18 -4.35 -33.19
N GLY A 167 11.44 -4.82 -33.15
CA GLY A 167 12.66 -4.05 -33.49
C GLY A 167 13.09 -2.83 -32.66
N GLY A 168 14.25 -2.97 -31.98
CA GLY A 168 15.26 -1.90 -31.92
C GLY A 168 15.24 -0.97 -30.70
N SER A 169 16.24 -1.15 -29.82
CA SER A 169 16.88 -0.15 -28.94
C SER A 169 16.19 1.22 -28.74
N THR A 170 15.60 1.42 -27.57
CA THR A 170 15.96 2.43 -26.54
C THR A 170 14.86 2.38 -25.46
N GLY A 171 15.22 2.69 -24.21
CA GLY A 171 14.40 2.44 -23.02
C GLY A 171 12.92 2.79 -23.18
N ILE A 172 12.05 1.80 -23.02
CA ILE A 172 10.61 1.98 -23.09
C ILE A 172 10.11 2.04 -21.64
N ALA A 173 9.69 3.24 -21.23
CA ALA A 173 8.90 3.42 -20.02
C ALA A 173 7.64 2.54 -20.14
N ALA A 174 7.50 1.56 -19.25
CA ALA A 174 6.35 0.67 -19.24
C ALA A 174 5.20 1.32 -18.45
N ILE A 175 4.16 1.65 -19.19
CA ILE A 175 2.92 2.25 -18.72
C ILE A 175 2.11 1.19 -17.96
N VAL A 176 1.76 1.45 -16.70
CA VAL A 176 0.58 0.82 -16.08
C VAL A 176 -0.58 1.77 -16.33
N VAL A 177 -1.43 1.42 -17.30
CA VAL A 177 -2.71 2.10 -17.50
C VAL A 177 -3.67 1.40 -16.56
N ILE A 178 -3.90 1.97 -15.39
CA ILE A 178 -4.97 1.44 -14.53
C ILE A 178 -6.31 1.76 -15.21
N LEU A 179 -6.80 0.82 -16.02
CA LEU A 179 -8.10 0.87 -16.68
C LEU A 179 -9.19 0.97 -15.60
N LEU A 180 -9.98 2.02 -15.69
CA LEU A 180 -11.11 2.34 -14.82
C LEU A 180 -12.15 1.21 -14.86
N VAL A 181 -12.16 0.33 -13.87
CA VAL A 181 -13.36 -0.46 -13.54
C VAL A 181 -14.00 0.19 -12.32
N ALA A 182 -15.06 0.95 -12.56
CA ALA A 182 -15.92 1.46 -11.51
C ALA A 182 -16.80 0.30 -11.00
N ALA A 183 -16.55 -0.15 -9.78
CA ALA A 183 -17.54 -0.85 -8.98
C ALA A 183 -17.31 -0.49 -7.51
N GLY A 184 -18.33 0.08 -6.88
CA GLY A 184 -18.28 0.63 -5.53
C GLY A 184 -17.74 -0.38 -4.53
N LEU A 185 -16.73 0.06 -3.77
CA LEU A 185 -16.26 -0.62 -2.57
C LEU A 185 -17.09 -0.09 -1.40
N VAL A 186 -17.70 -0.99 -0.64
CA VAL A 186 -18.26 -0.64 0.67
C VAL A 186 -17.24 -1.10 1.71
N VAL A 187 -16.45 -0.15 2.22
CA VAL A 187 -15.56 -0.39 3.37
C VAL A 187 -16.39 -0.25 4.64
N TYR A 188 -16.58 -1.35 5.37
CA TYR A 188 -17.13 -1.34 6.73
C TYR A 188 -15.98 -1.61 7.71
N LEU A 189 -15.40 -0.56 8.28
CA LEU A 189 -14.49 -0.70 9.42
C LEU A 189 -15.29 -0.46 10.69
N LYS A 190 -15.65 -1.56 11.37
CA LYS A 190 -16.49 -1.49 12.56
C LYS A 190 -15.64 -1.11 13.76
N LYS A 191 -15.79 0.13 14.23
CA LYS A 191 -15.27 0.58 15.53
C LYS A 191 -16.01 -0.17 16.65
N LYS A 192 -15.29 -0.64 17.68
CA LYS A 192 -15.91 -0.88 18.99
C LYS A 192 -16.09 0.46 19.71
#